data_AF-A0AAD2YAF8-F1
#
_entry.id   AF-A0AAD2YAF8-F1
#
_cell.length_a   1.000
_cell.length_b   1.000
_cell.length_c   1.000
_cell.angle_alpha   90.00
_cell.angle_beta   90.00
_cell.angle_gamma   90.00
#
_symmetry.space_group_name_H-M   'P 1'
#
loop_
_entity.id
_entity.type
_entity.pdbx_description
1 polymer ?
#
loop_
_entity_poly.entity_id
_entity_poly.type
_entity_poly.pdbx_seq_one_letter_code
_entity_poly.pdbx_strand_id
1 'polypeptide(L)'
;MTYVYKEVFGNVTVHYQDESGHQLQADVKVVEGASTNTPYDTTPHALATIVTPDGKTYERVSEKTKGQEKGQVVKGTTEVTYVYKEVFGLNKQKVTYTVIDDTTGTTLESQVELTTGHSGTNLPTDAQTKYDQMVAAYQAKGYELVSKDELPAKFDLDSSHDQNVTVHLKHGTAESQESKKVSLTVRYHGAGSQTPADNVQTATWTRTVTKDKVTGDVVKTTDWVADKATYDAVPSPVIPGYTVDVATVSAETVTQEDMVKDVYYTAIPVTPDKPTPPVVPSTPDKPTTPTVVPTTPTKATPTKTGILPSTGDSQVGPTLATLTGVGLLLSALGLAGRRKKED
;
A
#
# COMPACT_ATOMS: atom_id res chain seq x y z
N MET A 1 -77.10 44.70 57.16
CA MET A 1 -76.82 43.49 56.33
C MET A 1 -75.33 43.45 56.10
N THR A 2 -74.68 42.33 56.40
CA THR A 2 -73.24 42.15 56.19
C THR A 2 -73.05 41.37 54.89
N TYR A 3 -72.53 42.01 53.85
CA TYR A 3 -72.19 41.30 52.61
C TYR A 3 -70.90 40.52 52.82
N VAL A 4 -70.98 39.19 52.77
CA VAL A 4 -69.80 38.33 52.70
C VAL A 4 -69.38 38.23 51.25
N TYR A 5 -68.28 38.92 50.89
CA TYR A 5 -67.66 38.72 49.59
C TYR A 5 -66.91 37.38 49.61
N LYS A 6 -67.45 36.38 48.92
CA LYS A 6 -66.71 35.14 48.65
C LYS A 6 -65.83 35.39 47.45
N GLU A 7 -64.53 35.52 47.68
CA GLU A 7 -63.56 35.64 46.59
C GLU A 7 -63.64 34.41 45.68
N VAL A 8 -63.59 34.68 44.37
CA VAL A 8 -63.66 33.67 43.33
C VAL A 8 -62.35 33.71 42.56
N PHE A 9 -61.78 32.53 42.35
CA PHE A 9 -60.48 32.36 41.72
C PHE A 9 -60.63 31.73 40.32
N GLY A 10 -59.62 31.94 39.49
CA GLY A 10 -59.46 31.30 38.21
C GLY A 10 -58.00 31.09 37.81
N ASN A 11 -57.82 30.35 36.72
CA ASN A 11 -56.52 30.02 36.14
C ASN A 11 -56.48 30.46 34.67
N VAL A 12 -55.28 30.57 34.11
CA VAL A 12 -55.05 30.75 32.67
C VAL A 12 -54.01 29.73 32.23
N THR A 13 -54.36 28.88 31.25
CA THR A 13 -53.49 27.83 30.72
C THR A 13 -53.34 27.97 29.21
N VAL A 14 -52.10 27.80 28.73
CA VAL A 14 -51.72 27.81 27.32
C VAL A 14 -51.43 26.39 26.86
N HIS A 15 -52.10 25.99 25.79
CA HIS A 15 -51.94 24.71 25.10
C HIS A 15 -51.23 24.90 23.76
N TYR A 16 -50.46 23.89 23.36
CA TYR A 16 -49.71 23.86 22.10
C TYR A 16 -50.07 22.61 21.31
N GLN A 17 -50.73 22.78 20.17
CA GLN A 17 -51.16 21.66 19.33
C GLN A 17 -50.86 21.89 17.85
N ASP A 18 -50.82 20.81 17.08
CA ASP A 18 -50.83 20.87 15.62
C ASP A 18 -52.22 21.19 15.04
N GLU A 19 -52.34 21.15 13.71
CA GLU A 19 -53.62 21.31 13.00
C GLU A 19 -54.61 20.14 13.23
N SER A 20 -54.16 18.98 13.72
CA SER A 20 -54.99 17.80 14.00
C SER A 20 -55.56 17.76 15.43
N GLY A 21 -54.93 18.48 16.37
CA GLY A 21 -55.25 18.43 17.81
C GLY A 21 -54.23 17.66 18.65
N HIS A 22 -53.14 17.16 18.08
CA HIS A 22 -52.07 16.51 18.80
C HIS A 22 -51.23 17.53 19.58
N GLN A 23 -50.94 17.25 20.85
CA GLN A 23 -50.17 18.12 21.74
C GLN A 23 -48.67 18.06 21.41
N LEU A 24 -48.06 19.22 21.13
CA LEU A 24 -46.66 19.33 20.69
C LEU A 24 -45.68 19.55 21.83
N GLN A 25 -46.12 20.15 22.94
CA GLN A 25 -45.31 20.32 24.15
C GLN A 25 -46.21 20.45 25.39
N ALA A 26 -45.60 20.42 26.57
CA ALA A 26 -46.31 20.57 27.84
C ALA A 26 -47.08 21.90 27.92
N ASP A 27 -48.24 21.87 28.58
CA ASP A 27 -49.06 23.05 28.79
C ASP A 27 -48.38 24.04 29.75
N VAL A 28 -48.51 25.33 29.47
CA VAL A 28 -47.97 26.40 30.32
C VAL A 28 -49.09 27.05 31.11
N LYS A 29 -49.03 26.93 32.43
CA LYS A 29 -49.91 27.66 33.33
C LYS A 29 -49.38 29.09 33.50
N VAL A 30 -50.08 30.05 32.89
CA VAL A 30 -49.71 31.47 32.91
C VAL A 30 -50.18 32.15 34.20
N VAL A 31 -51.33 31.70 34.72
CA VAL A 31 -51.89 32.20 35.98
C VAL A 31 -52.51 31.02 36.74
N GLU A 32 -52.18 30.87 38.03
CA GLU A 32 -52.80 29.89 38.93
C GLU A 32 -53.46 30.60 40.12
N GLY A 33 -54.73 30.28 40.39
CA GLY A 33 -55.44 30.70 41.60
C GLY A 33 -55.63 32.21 41.79
N ALA A 34 -55.64 32.99 40.71
CA ALA A 34 -55.80 34.45 40.81
C ALA A 34 -57.26 34.87 40.97
N SER A 35 -57.50 35.97 41.69
CA SER A 35 -58.82 36.57 41.87
C SER A 35 -59.42 36.99 40.53
N THR A 36 -60.74 36.84 40.36
CA THR A 36 -61.42 37.32 39.15
C THR A 36 -61.18 38.82 38.90
N ASN A 37 -61.13 39.22 37.63
CA ASN A 37 -60.75 40.55 37.12
C ASN A 37 -59.24 40.86 37.12
N THR A 38 -58.37 39.97 37.61
CA THR A 38 -56.91 40.09 37.42
C THR A 38 -56.59 40.08 35.91
N PRO A 39 -55.81 41.03 35.37
CA PRO A 39 -55.44 41.02 33.95
C PRO A 39 -54.44 39.89 33.65
N TYR A 40 -54.54 39.30 32.45
CA TYR A 40 -53.57 38.32 31.94
C TYR A 40 -53.15 38.64 30.51
N ASP A 41 -51.98 38.13 30.12
CA ASP A 41 -51.41 38.24 28.78
C ASP A 41 -50.62 36.96 28.46
N THR A 42 -51.07 36.16 27.49
CA THR A 42 -50.40 34.93 27.05
C THR A 42 -49.43 35.15 25.88
N THR A 43 -49.35 36.35 25.31
CA THR A 43 -48.50 36.61 24.14
C THR A 43 -47.00 36.29 24.31
N PRO A 44 -46.38 36.37 25.51
CA PRO A 44 -45.00 35.89 25.71
C PRO A 44 -44.82 34.38 25.52
N HIS A 45 -45.91 33.60 25.64
CA HIS A 45 -45.92 32.15 25.49
C HIS A 45 -46.27 31.70 24.06
N ALA A 46 -46.56 32.64 23.16
CA ALA A 46 -46.93 32.39 21.76
C ALA A 46 -45.68 32.11 20.91
N LEU A 47 -45.00 30.98 21.12
CA LEU A 47 -43.74 30.64 20.43
C LEU A 47 -43.91 30.67 18.91
N ALA A 48 -42.93 31.22 18.18
CA ALA A 48 -42.96 31.26 16.71
C ALA A 48 -42.82 29.86 16.09
N THR A 49 -41.90 29.05 16.64
CA THR A 49 -41.70 27.65 16.26
C THR A 49 -41.60 26.75 17.49
N ILE A 50 -41.90 25.46 17.29
CA ILE A 50 -41.69 24.38 18.25
C ILE A 50 -40.89 23.28 17.54
N VAL A 51 -39.90 22.71 18.24
CA VAL A 51 -39.22 21.48 17.79
C VAL A 51 -39.58 20.36 18.77
N THR A 52 -40.19 19.30 18.28
CA THR A 52 -40.61 18.14 19.10
C THR A 52 -39.44 17.16 19.32
N PRO A 53 -39.52 16.24 20.30
CA PRO A 53 -38.42 15.32 20.62
C PRO A 53 -38.00 14.36 19.49
N ASP A 54 -38.87 14.12 18.51
CA ASP A 54 -38.61 13.37 17.26
C ASP A 54 -37.97 14.23 16.15
N GLY A 55 -37.58 15.47 16.47
CA GLY A 55 -36.85 16.37 15.59
C GLY A 55 -37.71 17.16 14.61
N LYS A 56 -39.04 17.03 14.65
CA LYS A 56 -39.94 17.77 13.75
C LYS A 56 -40.11 19.23 14.17
N THR A 57 -40.04 20.12 13.19
CA THR A 57 -40.26 21.56 13.38
C THR A 57 -41.68 21.95 12.98
N TYR A 58 -42.36 22.71 13.84
CA TYR A 58 -43.69 23.26 13.61
C TYR A 58 -43.66 24.79 13.73
N GLU A 59 -44.40 25.50 12.88
CA GLU A 59 -44.52 26.97 12.86
C GLU A 59 -45.93 27.41 13.25
N ARG A 60 -46.05 28.51 14.01
CA ARG A 60 -47.32 28.98 14.59
C ARG A 60 -48.24 29.58 13.52
N VAL A 61 -49.39 28.96 13.30
CA VAL A 61 -50.45 29.50 12.44
C VAL A 61 -51.27 30.50 13.25
N SER A 62 -50.78 31.74 13.33
CA SER A 62 -51.34 32.79 14.20
C SER A 62 -52.85 33.01 14.03
N GLU A 63 -53.36 32.90 12.81
CA GLU A 63 -54.79 33.00 12.45
C GLU A 63 -55.68 31.88 13.05
N LYS A 64 -55.08 30.76 13.48
CA LYS A 64 -55.77 29.60 14.08
C LYS A 64 -55.71 29.57 15.61
N THR A 65 -55.17 30.61 16.25
CA THR A 65 -55.15 30.73 17.71
C THR A 65 -56.58 30.68 18.27
N LYS A 66 -56.82 29.83 19.27
CA LYS A 66 -58.13 29.67 19.93
C LYS A 66 -58.09 30.31 21.31
N GLY A 67 -59.20 30.92 21.74
CA GLY A 67 -59.27 31.68 23.00
C GLY A 67 -58.95 33.16 22.80
N GLN A 68 -58.74 33.88 23.92
CA GLN A 68 -58.33 35.29 23.91
C GLN A 68 -56.96 35.41 24.57
N GLU A 69 -55.97 35.95 23.86
CA GLU A 69 -54.60 36.02 24.39
C GLU A 69 -54.44 37.03 25.54
N LYS A 70 -55.33 38.02 25.61
CA LYS A 70 -55.34 39.04 26.66
C LYS A 70 -56.74 39.22 27.18
N GLY A 71 -56.86 39.47 28.48
CA GLY A 71 -58.15 39.68 29.10
C GLY A 71 -58.06 39.75 30.61
N GLN A 72 -59.15 39.37 31.27
CA GLN A 72 -59.27 39.30 32.71
C GLN A 72 -59.60 37.87 33.14
N VAL A 73 -59.04 37.44 34.27
CA VAL A 73 -59.32 36.13 34.87
C VAL A 73 -60.80 36.04 35.23
N VAL A 74 -61.46 34.99 34.76
CA VAL A 74 -62.85 34.64 35.09
C VAL A 74 -62.88 33.41 35.99
N LYS A 75 -64.06 33.09 36.55
CA LYS A 75 -64.24 31.89 37.36
C LYS A 75 -63.98 30.63 36.53
N GLY A 76 -63.05 29.78 36.98
CA GLY A 76 -62.69 28.54 36.30
C GLY A 76 -61.31 28.64 35.64
N THR A 77 -61.09 27.88 34.55
CA THR A 77 -59.84 27.95 33.78
C THR A 77 -60.13 28.59 32.43
N THR A 78 -59.41 29.65 32.11
CA THR A 78 -59.33 30.22 30.77
C THR A 78 -58.28 29.46 29.99
N GLU A 79 -58.65 28.93 28.83
CA GLU A 79 -57.74 28.19 27.95
C GLU A 79 -57.42 29.03 26.70
N VAL A 80 -56.14 29.10 26.35
CA VAL A 80 -55.65 29.68 25.10
C VAL A 80 -54.86 28.60 24.37
N THR A 81 -55.14 28.39 23.09
CA THR A 81 -54.53 27.32 22.30
C THR A 81 -53.81 27.90 21.11
N TYR A 82 -52.49 27.78 21.09
CA TYR A 82 -51.68 28.08 19.92
C TYR A 82 -51.63 26.86 19.00
N VAL A 83 -52.02 27.06 17.74
CA VAL A 83 -52.08 26.04 16.70
C VAL A 83 -50.87 26.19 15.77
N TYR A 84 -50.19 25.09 15.51
CA TYR A 84 -48.99 25.04 14.68
C TYR A 84 -49.17 24.11 13.48
N LYS A 85 -48.33 24.31 12.47
CA LYS A 85 -48.27 23.48 11.26
C LYS A 85 -46.86 22.91 11.09
N GLU A 86 -46.76 21.63 10.73
CA GLU A 86 -45.47 20.97 10.45
C GLU A 86 -44.78 21.63 9.25
N VAL A 87 -43.53 22.03 9.42
CA VAL A 87 -42.71 22.67 8.38
C VAL A 87 -41.68 21.67 7.86
N PHE A 88 -42.07 20.95 6.80
CA PHE A 88 -41.15 20.13 6.03
C PHE A 88 -40.05 21.02 5.41
N GLY A 89 -38.79 20.77 5.79
CA GLY A 89 -37.63 21.50 5.29
C GLY A 89 -36.87 22.38 6.28
N LEU A 90 -37.18 22.32 7.59
CA LEU A 90 -36.36 22.94 8.64
C LEU A 90 -35.59 21.95 9.52
N ASN A 91 -35.92 20.66 9.49
CA ASN A 91 -35.22 19.64 10.26
C ASN A 91 -33.82 19.41 9.65
N LYS A 92 -32.79 19.28 10.50
CA LYS A 92 -31.44 18.94 10.04
C LYS A 92 -31.32 17.44 9.79
N GLN A 93 -30.91 17.10 8.58
CA GLN A 93 -30.67 15.74 8.12
C GLN A 93 -29.19 15.50 7.83
N LYS A 94 -28.82 14.22 7.74
CA LYS A 94 -27.47 13.78 7.41
C LYS A 94 -27.47 12.76 6.29
N VAL A 95 -26.39 12.78 5.52
CA VAL A 95 -25.96 11.64 4.73
C VAL A 95 -24.66 11.14 5.32
N THR A 96 -24.60 9.84 5.54
CA THR A 96 -23.46 9.10 6.09
C THR A 96 -22.93 8.12 5.05
N TYR A 97 -21.72 7.61 5.26
CA TYR A 97 -21.17 6.53 4.45
C TYR A 97 -20.59 5.39 5.30
N THR A 98 -20.62 4.20 4.71
CA THR A 98 -20.05 2.98 5.27
C THR A 98 -19.07 2.39 4.26
N VAL A 99 -17.88 1.98 4.72
CA VAL A 99 -16.82 1.39 3.88
C VAL A 99 -16.60 -0.05 4.31
N ILE A 100 -16.67 -0.97 3.36
CA ILE A 100 -16.51 -2.41 3.55
C ILE A 100 -15.29 -2.88 2.75
N ASP A 101 -14.44 -3.70 3.38
CA ASP A 101 -13.44 -4.51 2.67
C ASP A 101 -13.98 -5.92 2.42
N ASP A 102 -14.24 -6.22 1.15
CA ASP A 102 -14.70 -7.51 0.65
C ASP A 102 -13.62 -8.60 0.78
N THR A 103 -12.35 -8.24 0.99
CA THR A 103 -11.22 -9.19 1.12
C THR A 103 -11.25 -9.92 2.45
N THR A 104 -11.44 -9.15 3.53
CA THR A 104 -11.55 -9.66 4.90
C THR A 104 -12.99 -9.82 5.37
N GLY A 105 -13.96 -9.23 4.64
CA GLY A 105 -15.36 -9.18 5.04
C GLY A 105 -15.63 -8.23 6.20
N THR A 106 -14.81 -7.18 6.37
CA THR A 106 -14.87 -6.27 7.52
C THR A 106 -15.39 -4.88 7.14
N THR A 107 -16.10 -4.23 8.08
CA THR A 107 -16.46 -2.82 7.97
C THR A 107 -15.29 -1.97 8.46
N LEU A 108 -14.68 -1.20 7.56
CA LEU A 108 -13.56 -0.30 7.87
C LEU A 108 -14.05 0.99 8.53
N GLU A 109 -15.17 1.52 8.05
CA GLU A 109 -15.84 2.72 8.56
C GLU A 109 -17.36 2.50 8.53
N SER A 110 -18.07 2.90 9.57
CA SER A 110 -19.52 2.66 9.73
C SER A 110 -20.26 3.96 9.97
N GLN A 111 -21.18 4.32 9.06
CA GLN A 111 -22.03 5.50 9.12
C GLN A 111 -21.30 6.81 9.50
N VAL A 112 -20.15 7.06 8.87
CA VAL A 112 -19.38 8.29 9.05
C VAL A 112 -20.08 9.44 8.34
N GLU A 113 -20.21 10.60 8.99
CA GLU A 113 -20.91 11.77 8.45
C GLU A 113 -20.21 12.30 7.17
N LEU A 114 -20.93 12.31 6.05
CA LEU A 114 -20.46 12.87 4.78
C LEU A 114 -20.82 14.36 4.66
N THR A 115 -22.09 14.66 4.95
CA THR A 115 -22.67 15.99 4.84
C THR A 115 -23.97 16.10 5.64
N THR A 116 -24.35 17.33 5.99
CA THR A 116 -25.60 17.65 6.68
C THR A 116 -26.29 18.84 6.02
N GLY A 117 -27.61 18.91 6.13
CA GLY A 117 -28.42 19.94 5.49
C GLY A 117 -29.86 19.92 5.99
N HIS A 118 -30.74 20.67 5.35
CA HIS A 118 -32.16 20.68 5.72
C HIS A 118 -32.95 19.67 4.88
N SER A 119 -33.97 19.03 5.45
CA SER A 119 -34.83 18.08 4.76
C SER A 119 -35.31 18.57 3.38
N GLY A 120 -35.30 17.71 2.37
CA GLY A 120 -35.76 18.03 1.01
C GLY A 120 -34.86 18.97 0.19
N THR A 121 -33.79 19.54 0.77
CA THR A 121 -32.81 20.34 0.03
C THR A 121 -31.83 19.46 -0.74
N ASN A 122 -31.26 19.97 -1.83
CA ASN A 122 -30.26 19.24 -2.60
C ASN A 122 -29.00 19.01 -1.76
N LEU A 123 -28.32 17.88 -1.97
CA LEU A 123 -26.98 17.69 -1.41
C LEU A 123 -26.02 18.76 -1.95
N PRO A 124 -25.13 19.32 -1.12
CA PRO A 124 -24.15 20.29 -1.57
C PRO A 124 -23.05 19.61 -2.40
N THR A 125 -22.52 20.30 -3.41
CA THR A 125 -21.55 19.73 -4.37
C THR A 125 -20.26 19.22 -3.73
N ASP A 126 -19.89 19.74 -2.55
CA ASP A 126 -18.72 19.26 -1.80
C ASP A 126 -18.92 17.86 -1.21
N ALA A 127 -20.16 17.39 -1.02
CA ALA A 127 -20.45 16.02 -0.57
C ALA A 127 -19.93 14.98 -1.58
N GLN A 128 -20.15 15.21 -2.88
CA GLN A 128 -19.61 14.36 -3.94
C GLN A 128 -18.07 14.36 -3.91
N THR A 129 -17.47 15.54 -3.82
CA THR A 129 -16.01 15.70 -3.74
C THR A 129 -15.40 14.97 -2.54
N LYS A 130 -16.02 15.09 -1.34
CA LYS A 130 -15.58 14.38 -0.13
C LYS A 130 -15.68 12.86 -0.29
N TYR A 131 -16.77 12.38 -0.88
CA TYR A 131 -17.01 10.96 -1.10
C TYR A 131 -15.98 10.35 -2.06
N ASP A 132 -15.72 11.03 -3.19
CA ASP A 132 -14.69 10.60 -4.14
C ASP A 132 -13.26 10.73 -3.58
N GLN A 133 -12.98 11.74 -2.75
CA GLN A 133 -11.70 11.88 -2.04
C GLN A 133 -11.48 10.77 -1.02
N MET A 134 -12.52 10.32 -0.30
CA MET A 134 -12.43 9.19 0.62
C MET A 134 -12.09 7.90 -0.12
N VAL A 135 -12.76 7.62 -1.25
CA VAL A 135 -12.45 6.47 -2.10
C VAL A 135 -11.00 6.53 -2.61
N ALA A 136 -10.57 7.70 -3.10
CA ALA A 136 -9.19 7.91 -3.56
C ALA A 136 -8.15 7.73 -2.44
N ALA A 137 -8.47 8.13 -1.20
CA ALA A 137 -7.60 7.93 -0.04
C ALA A 137 -7.44 6.44 0.32
N TYR A 138 -8.47 5.61 0.13
CA TYR A 138 -8.35 4.16 0.25
C TYR A 138 -7.58 3.53 -0.91
N GLN A 139 -7.79 3.99 -2.15
CA GLN A 139 -7.01 3.54 -3.30
C GLN A 139 -5.50 3.82 -3.12
N ALA A 140 -5.15 4.98 -2.56
CA ALA A 140 -3.77 5.32 -2.21
C ALA A 140 -3.15 4.42 -1.11
N LYS A 141 -3.98 3.79 -0.26
CA LYS A 141 -3.57 2.77 0.74
C LYS A 141 -3.44 1.36 0.14
N GLY A 142 -3.65 1.18 -1.17
CA GLY A 142 -3.52 -0.10 -1.84
C GLY A 142 -4.84 -0.85 -2.09
N TYR A 143 -5.99 -0.26 -1.75
CA TYR A 143 -7.30 -0.84 -2.09
C TYR A 143 -7.67 -0.63 -3.57
N GLU A 144 -8.57 -1.46 -4.07
CA GLU A 144 -9.23 -1.34 -5.37
C GLU A 144 -10.74 -1.19 -5.14
N LEU A 145 -11.40 -0.30 -5.88
CA LEU A 145 -12.84 -0.08 -5.79
C LEU A 145 -13.60 -1.26 -6.42
N VAL A 146 -14.52 -1.86 -5.67
CA VAL A 146 -15.43 -2.91 -6.15
C VAL A 146 -16.76 -2.29 -6.57
N SER A 147 -17.38 -1.53 -5.68
CA SER A 147 -18.58 -0.74 -5.96
C SER A 147 -18.70 0.46 -5.03
N LYS A 148 -19.50 1.45 -5.42
CA LYS A 148 -19.98 2.51 -4.54
C LYS A 148 -21.42 2.84 -4.89
N ASP A 149 -22.24 3.09 -3.89
CA ASP A 149 -23.60 3.59 -4.09
C ASP A 149 -23.57 5.02 -4.66
N GLU A 150 -24.62 5.39 -5.41
CA GLU A 150 -24.78 6.78 -5.85
C GLU A 150 -25.28 7.65 -4.69
N LEU A 151 -24.78 8.88 -4.58
CA LEU A 151 -25.27 9.82 -3.57
C LEU A 151 -26.73 10.22 -3.86
N PRO A 152 -27.60 10.32 -2.85
CA PRO A 152 -28.95 10.82 -3.05
C PRO A 152 -28.91 12.27 -3.52
N ALA A 153 -29.78 12.65 -4.45
CA ALA A 153 -29.83 14.03 -4.96
C ALA A 153 -30.22 15.06 -3.89
N LYS A 154 -30.91 14.62 -2.83
CA LYS A 154 -31.50 15.44 -1.77
C LYS A 154 -31.43 14.74 -0.42
N PHE A 155 -31.40 15.55 0.64
CA PHE A 155 -31.75 15.10 1.98
C PHE A 155 -33.22 14.66 1.98
N ASP A 156 -33.54 13.56 2.65
CA ASP A 156 -34.93 13.10 2.74
C ASP A 156 -35.74 13.87 3.82
N LEU A 157 -36.91 13.33 4.19
CA LEU A 157 -37.83 13.92 5.16
C LEU A 157 -37.96 13.08 6.45
N ASP A 158 -37.21 11.98 6.61
CA ASP A 158 -37.31 11.10 7.77
C ASP A 158 -36.31 11.52 8.86
N SER A 159 -36.77 12.16 9.93
CA SER A 159 -35.88 12.55 11.04
C SER A 159 -35.54 11.40 12.00
N SER A 160 -36.04 10.18 11.75
CA SER A 160 -35.77 9.00 12.59
C SER A 160 -34.62 8.13 12.10
N HIS A 161 -34.13 8.31 10.87
CA HIS A 161 -33.00 7.56 10.30
C HIS A 161 -32.09 8.46 9.45
N ASP A 162 -30.77 8.37 9.67
CA ASP A 162 -29.79 8.99 8.76
C ASP A 162 -29.70 8.20 7.44
N GLN A 163 -29.62 8.90 6.31
CA GLN A 163 -29.33 8.28 5.01
C GLN A 163 -27.90 7.72 5.02
N ASN A 164 -27.68 6.50 4.53
CA ASN A 164 -26.35 5.89 4.41
C ASN A 164 -26.10 5.36 3.00
N VAL A 165 -24.91 5.65 2.46
CA VAL A 165 -24.37 5.06 1.22
C VAL A 165 -23.20 4.12 1.53
N THR A 166 -23.00 3.09 0.71
CA THR A 166 -21.98 2.05 0.93
C THR A 166 -20.89 2.11 -0.13
N VAL A 167 -19.65 1.88 0.27
CA VAL A 167 -18.51 1.65 -0.63
C VAL A 167 -17.94 0.27 -0.32
N HIS A 168 -17.88 -0.57 -1.35
CA HIS A 168 -17.17 -1.85 -1.30
C HIS A 168 -15.80 -1.70 -1.95
N LEU A 169 -14.77 -2.08 -1.20
CA LEU A 169 -13.38 -2.10 -1.60
C LEU A 169 -12.85 -3.53 -1.47
N LYS A 170 -11.74 -3.81 -2.15
CA LYS A 170 -10.92 -5.01 -1.91
C LYS A 170 -9.46 -4.61 -1.86
N HIS A 171 -8.58 -5.48 -1.37
CA HIS A 171 -7.15 -5.31 -1.45
C HIS A 171 -6.69 -5.45 -2.91
N GLY A 172 -5.88 -4.51 -3.39
CA GLY A 172 -5.18 -4.65 -4.64
C GLY A 172 -3.91 -5.50 -4.48
N THR A 173 -3.45 -6.10 -5.58
CA THR A 173 -2.21 -6.90 -5.58
C THR A 173 -1.10 -6.25 -6.39
N ALA A 174 0.15 -6.50 -6.03
CA ALA A 174 1.35 -6.11 -6.78
C ALA A 174 2.22 -7.34 -7.05
N GLU A 175 2.78 -7.45 -8.26
CA GLU A 175 3.75 -8.49 -8.60
C GLU A 175 5.18 -7.96 -8.53
N SER A 176 6.11 -8.84 -8.17
CA SER A 176 7.55 -8.59 -8.12
C SER A 176 8.30 -9.86 -8.51
N GLN A 177 9.53 -9.73 -8.99
CA GLN A 177 10.37 -10.88 -9.33
C GLN A 177 11.48 -11.08 -8.29
N GLU A 178 11.65 -12.32 -7.86
CA GLU A 178 12.83 -12.75 -7.11
C GLU A 178 13.77 -13.51 -8.05
N SER A 179 15.08 -13.39 -7.82
CA SER A 179 16.10 -14.12 -8.58
C SER A 179 17.14 -14.74 -7.65
N LYS A 180 17.62 -15.94 -8.02
CA LYS A 180 18.70 -16.66 -7.35
C LYS A 180 19.68 -17.13 -8.41
N LYS A 181 20.97 -16.82 -8.24
CA LYS A 181 22.04 -17.39 -9.07
C LYS A 181 22.61 -18.63 -8.42
N VAL A 182 22.98 -19.58 -9.26
CA VAL A 182 23.67 -20.84 -8.92
C VAL A 182 24.74 -21.11 -9.96
N SER A 183 25.66 -22.01 -9.65
CA SER A 183 26.82 -22.31 -10.50
C SER A 183 27.17 -23.78 -10.57
N LEU A 184 27.80 -24.17 -11.67
CA LEU A 184 28.64 -25.36 -11.76
C LEU A 184 30.09 -24.88 -11.83
N THR A 185 30.91 -25.29 -10.87
CA THR A 185 32.35 -25.01 -10.83
C THR A 185 33.14 -26.30 -11.04
N VAL A 186 33.86 -26.40 -12.15
CA VAL A 186 34.86 -27.45 -12.39
C VAL A 186 36.21 -26.92 -11.92
N ARG A 187 36.77 -27.54 -10.87
CA ARG A 187 38.07 -27.19 -10.29
C ARG A 187 39.14 -28.15 -10.78
N TYR A 188 40.30 -27.62 -11.13
CA TYR A 188 41.44 -28.40 -11.62
C TYR A 188 42.58 -28.43 -10.61
N HIS A 189 43.24 -29.58 -10.49
CA HIS A 189 44.30 -29.81 -9.49
C HIS A 189 45.48 -30.60 -10.08
N GLY A 190 46.66 -30.50 -9.45
CA GLY A 190 47.74 -31.49 -9.63
C GLY A 190 48.82 -31.19 -10.68
N ALA A 191 48.63 -30.21 -11.58
CA ALA A 191 49.63 -29.87 -12.61
C ALA A 191 50.61 -28.73 -12.21
N GLY A 192 50.77 -28.48 -10.91
CA GLY A 192 51.64 -27.42 -10.38
C GLY A 192 51.28 -26.04 -10.94
N SER A 193 52.27 -25.30 -11.45
CA SER A 193 52.07 -24.00 -12.10
C SER A 193 51.37 -24.06 -13.46
N GLN A 194 51.13 -25.26 -14.01
CA GLN A 194 50.37 -25.47 -15.24
C GLN A 194 48.90 -25.84 -14.97
N THR A 195 48.48 -25.89 -13.70
CA THR A 195 47.08 -26.19 -13.33
C THR A 195 46.14 -25.14 -13.96
N PRO A 196 45.12 -25.55 -14.73
CA PRO A 196 44.17 -24.63 -15.33
C PRO A 196 43.36 -23.85 -14.28
N ALA A 197 42.84 -22.69 -14.66
CA ALA A 197 41.84 -21.99 -13.87
C ALA A 197 40.50 -22.73 -13.89
N ASP A 198 39.73 -22.60 -12.80
CA ASP A 198 38.40 -23.20 -12.67
C ASP A 198 37.47 -22.77 -13.82
N ASN A 199 36.67 -23.71 -14.33
CA ASN A 199 35.60 -23.40 -15.26
C ASN A 199 34.30 -23.19 -14.47
N VAL A 200 33.77 -21.96 -14.50
CA VAL A 200 32.51 -21.61 -13.81
C VAL A 200 31.43 -21.32 -14.84
N GLN A 201 30.36 -22.11 -14.79
CA GLN A 201 29.11 -21.82 -15.49
C GLN A 201 28.06 -21.37 -14.48
N THR A 202 27.19 -20.44 -14.86
CA THR A 202 26.08 -19.98 -14.01
C THR A 202 24.72 -20.27 -14.63
N ALA A 203 23.71 -20.38 -13.77
CA ALA A 203 22.30 -20.36 -14.13
C ALA A 203 21.55 -19.41 -13.18
N THR A 204 20.46 -18.82 -13.66
CA THR A 204 19.60 -17.91 -12.92
C THR A 204 18.22 -18.52 -12.78
N TRP A 205 17.83 -18.82 -11.54
CA TRP A 205 16.45 -19.14 -11.19
C TRP A 205 15.68 -17.85 -10.94
N THR A 206 14.43 -17.79 -11.44
CA THR A 206 13.51 -16.68 -11.20
C THR A 206 12.14 -17.19 -10.76
N ARG A 207 11.42 -16.39 -9.96
CA ARG A 207 10.00 -16.61 -9.65
C ARG A 207 9.26 -15.29 -9.51
N THR A 208 7.96 -15.30 -9.77
CA THR A 208 7.08 -14.17 -9.47
C THR A 208 6.48 -14.32 -8.08
N VAL A 209 6.47 -13.22 -7.33
CA VAL A 209 5.87 -13.09 -6.00
C VAL A 209 4.79 -12.02 -6.08
N THR A 210 3.54 -12.42 -5.84
CA THR A 210 2.37 -11.54 -5.74
C THR A 210 2.14 -11.19 -4.28
N LYS A 211 2.13 -9.89 -3.96
CA LYS A 211 1.87 -9.36 -2.62
C LYS A 211 0.57 -8.58 -2.56
N ASP A 212 -0.02 -8.60 -1.38
CA ASP A 212 -1.11 -7.72 -0.97
C ASP A 212 -0.58 -6.28 -0.83
N LYS A 213 -1.27 -5.28 -1.41
CA LYS A 213 -0.85 -3.87 -1.32
C LYS A 213 -1.22 -3.19 -0.01
N VAL A 214 -2.17 -3.73 0.75
CA VAL A 214 -2.67 -3.19 2.02
C VAL A 214 -1.88 -3.75 3.19
N THR A 215 -1.68 -5.08 3.23
CA THR A 215 -0.94 -5.74 4.33
C THR A 215 0.55 -5.89 4.05
N GLY A 216 0.94 -5.96 2.77
CA GLY A 216 2.31 -6.25 2.34
C GLY A 216 2.68 -7.75 2.31
N ASP A 217 1.74 -8.64 2.69
CA ASP A 217 1.96 -10.08 2.78
C ASP A 217 2.05 -10.74 1.39
N VAL A 218 2.71 -11.91 1.33
CA VAL A 218 2.76 -12.73 0.12
C VAL A 218 1.46 -13.53 -0.02
N VAL A 219 0.69 -13.22 -1.07
CA VAL A 219 -0.57 -13.90 -1.39
C VAL A 219 -0.33 -15.13 -2.27
N LYS A 220 0.65 -15.04 -3.18
CA LYS A 220 0.96 -16.11 -4.15
C LYS A 220 2.41 -16.04 -4.59
N THR A 221 2.99 -17.21 -4.87
CA THR A 221 4.27 -17.34 -5.58
C THR A 221 4.13 -18.30 -6.74
N THR A 222 4.90 -18.11 -7.81
CA THR A 222 5.13 -19.17 -8.80
C THR A 222 6.24 -20.12 -8.32
N ASP A 223 6.32 -21.29 -8.95
CA ASP A 223 7.51 -22.12 -8.86
C ASP A 223 8.73 -21.38 -9.43
N TRP A 224 9.92 -21.83 -9.02
CA TRP A 224 11.18 -21.35 -9.55
C TRP A 224 11.43 -21.92 -10.95
N VAL A 225 11.78 -21.05 -11.91
CA VAL A 225 12.13 -21.42 -13.28
C VAL A 225 13.56 -21.00 -13.56
N ALA A 226 14.39 -21.95 -14.04
CA ALA A 226 15.76 -21.68 -14.47
C ALA A 226 15.78 -21.05 -15.88
N ASP A 227 16.74 -20.16 -16.12
CA ASP A 227 17.06 -19.61 -17.44
C ASP A 227 17.57 -20.66 -18.44
N LYS A 228 18.10 -21.80 -17.96
CA LYS A 228 18.53 -22.94 -18.75
C LYS A 228 18.31 -24.27 -18.02
N ALA A 229 18.12 -25.36 -18.79
CA ALA A 229 17.88 -26.69 -18.23
C ALA A 229 19.17 -27.41 -17.78
N THR A 230 20.29 -27.18 -18.47
CA THR A 230 21.56 -27.89 -18.25
C THR A 230 22.76 -26.94 -18.25
N TYR A 231 23.81 -27.34 -17.55
CA TYR A 231 25.18 -26.88 -17.76
C TYR A 231 25.83 -27.66 -18.91
N ASP A 232 26.68 -26.99 -19.68
CA ASP A 232 27.41 -27.60 -20.79
C ASP A 232 28.48 -28.57 -20.28
N ALA A 233 28.81 -29.59 -21.08
CA ALA A 233 29.95 -30.45 -20.80
C ALA A 233 31.27 -29.66 -20.92
N VAL A 234 32.21 -29.89 -19.99
CA VAL A 234 33.49 -29.17 -19.92
C VAL A 234 34.64 -30.13 -20.24
N PRO A 235 35.27 -30.03 -21.44
CA PRO A 235 36.49 -30.77 -21.75
C PRO A 235 37.66 -30.28 -20.89
N SER A 236 38.37 -31.20 -20.26
CA SER A 236 39.54 -30.88 -19.45
C SER A 236 40.73 -30.51 -20.36
N PRO A 237 41.44 -29.39 -20.11
CA PRO A 237 42.59 -28.98 -20.91
C PRO A 237 43.67 -30.07 -21.04
N VAL A 238 44.25 -30.23 -22.22
CA VAL A 238 45.36 -31.18 -22.44
C VAL A 238 46.67 -30.52 -22.01
N ILE A 239 47.36 -31.11 -21.02
CA ILE A 239 48.64 -30.60 -20.50
C ILE A 239 49.75 -31.61 -20.85
N PRO A 240 50.74 -31.24 -21.68
CA PRO A 240 51.85 -32.13 -22.01
C PRO A 240 52.59 -32.64 -20.78
N GLY A 241 52.85 -33.95 -20.72
CA GLY A 241 53.49 -34.60 -19.58
C GLY A 241 52.55 -34.97 -18.42
N TYR A 242 51.24 -34.72 -18.54
CA TYR A 242 50.25 -35.14 -17.56
C TYR A 242 49.12 -35.98 -18.19
N THR A 243 48.54 -36.86 -17.39
CA THR A 243 47.23 -37.48 -17.64
C THR A 243 46.19 -36.81 -16.76
N VAL A 244 44.92 -36.89 -17.16
CA VAL A 244 43.77 -36.38 -16.39
C VAL A 244 42.85 -37.55 -16.06
N ASP A 245 42.27 -37.56 -14.86
CA ASP A 245 41.31 -38.58 -14.42
C ASP A 245 39.97 -38.49 -15.14
N VAL A 246 39.48 -37.27 -15.38
CA VAL A 246 38.23 -36.97 -16.09
C VAL A 246 38.57 -36.15 -17.34
N ALA A 247 38.52 -36.78 -18.52
CA ALA A 247 38.82 -36.10 -19.79
C ALA A 247 37.76 -35.07 -20.20
N THR A 248 36.51 -35.25 -19.78
CA THR A 248 35.41 -34.31 -19.99
C THR A 248 34.42 -34.47 -18.84
N VAL A 249 34.16 -33.40 -18.11
CA VAL A 249 33.05 -33.35 -17.16
C VAL A 249 31.76 -33.30 -17.96
N SER A 250 30.86 -34.27 -17.75
CA SER A 250 29.60 -34.35 -18.47
C SER A 250 28.70 -33.14 -18.21
N ALA A 251 27.80 -32.86 -19.15
CA ALA A 251 26.70 -31.93 -18.93
C ALA A 251 25.87 -32.37 -17.69
N GLU A 252 25.41 -31.39 -16.91
CA GLU A 252 24.67 -31.60 -15.67
C GLU A 252 23.34 -30.85 -15.73
N THR A 253 22.29 -31.40 -15.11
CA THR A 253 21.01 -30.68 -15.00
C THR A 253 21.15 -29.55 -13.99
N VAL A 254 20.63 -28.36 -14.31
CA VAL A 254 20.65 -27.23 -13.36
C VAL A 254 19.78 -27.56 -12.16
N THR A 255 20.34 -27.43 -10.96
CA THR A 255 19.62 -27.52 -9.68
C THR A 255 19.54 -26.13 -9.04
N GLN A 256 18.77 -25.99 -7.95
CA GLN A 256 18.74 -24.75 -7.17
C GLN A 256 19.92 -24.61 -6.19
N GLU A 257 20.97 -25.43 -6.33
CA GLU A 257 22.18 -25.40 -5.48
C GLU A 257 23.44 -25.27 -6.34
N ASP A 258 24.53 -24.79 -5.73
CA ASP A 258 25.83 -24.75 -6.38
C ASP A 258 26.42 -26.17 -6.47
N MET A 259 26.96 -26.49 -7.63
CA MET A 259 27.58 -27.77 -7.94
C MET A 259 29.08 -27.60 -8.10
N VAL A 260 29.86 -28.50 -7.51
CA VAL A 260 31.32 -28.53 -7.65
C VAL A 260 31.75 -29.89 -8.18
N LYS A 261 32.67 -29.88 -9.15
CA LYS A 261 33.33 -31.07 -9.69
C LYS A 261 34.84 -30.85 -9.63
N ASP A 262 35.58 -31.84 -9.17
CA ASP A 262 37.04 -31.78 -9.10
C ASP A 262 37.66 -32.70 -10.14
N VAL A 263 38.73 -32.23 -10.78
CA VAL A 263 39.47 -32.91 -11.84
C VAL A 263 40.96 -32.88 -11.50
N TYR A 264 41.62 -34.04 -11.54
CA TYR A 264 43.00 -34.21 -11.08
C TYR A 264 43.94 -34.62 -12.22
N TYR A 265 45.00 -33.83 -12.39
CA TYR A 265 46.12 -34.15 -13.26
C TYR A 265 47.20 -34.94 -12.52
N THR A 266 47.69 -36.00 -13.14
CA THR A 266 48.81 -36.82 -12.65
C THR A 266 49.95 -36.81 -13.65
N ALA A 267 51.16 -36.50 -13.20
CA ALA A 267 52.35 -36.48 -14.06
C ALA A 267 52.61 -37.87 -14.66
N ILE A 268 52.87 -37.92 -15.97
CA ILE A 268 53.26 -39.13 -16.67
C ILE A 268 54.67 -39.50 -16.20
N PRO A 269 54.90 -40.70 -15.64
CA PRO A 269 56.22 -41.11 -15.20
C PRO A 269 57.15 -41.23 -16.40
N VAL A 270 58.16 -40.36 -16.47
CA VAL A 270 59.28 -40.55 -17.40
C VAL A 270 60.12 -41.73 -16.91
N THR A 271 60.17 -42.81 -17.68
CA THR A 271 61.29 -43.75 -17.57
C THR A 271 62.55 -42.97 -17.93
N PRO A 272 63.56 -42.85 -17.05
CA PRO A 272 64.81 -42.22 -17.41
C PRO A 272 65.40 -42.96 -18.61
N ASP A 273 65.74 -42.23 -19.67
CA ASP A 273 66.48 -42.83 -20.77
C ASP A 273 67.73 -43.48 -20.20
N LYS A 274 67.93 -44.75 -20.55
CA LYS A 274 69.17 -45.47 -20.21
C LYS A 274 70.32 -44.59 -20.72
N PRO A 275 71.27 -44.16 -19.86
CA PRO A 275 72.31 -43.24 -20.28
C PRO A 275 73.01 -43.82 -21.50
N THR A 276 72.96 -43.08 -22.62
CA THR A 276 73.71 -43.44 -23.82
C THR A 276 75.17 -43.60 -23.42
N PRO A 277 75.82 -44.74 -23.74
CA PRO A 277 77.22 -44.94 -23.40
C PRO A 277 78.04 -43.77 -23.95
N PRO A 278 79.05 -43.29 -23.21
CA PRO A 278 79.76 -42.08 -23.57
C PRO A 278 80.30 -42.17 -24.99
N VAL A 279 80.02 -41.15 -25.81
CA VAL A 279 80.59 -41.03 -27.15
C VAL A 279 82.10 -41.01 -26.98
N VAL A 280 82.76 -42.08 -27.44
CA VAL A 280 84.23 -42.14 -27.50
C VAL A 280 84.68 -40.98 -28.37
N PRO A 281 85.62 -40.12 -27.91
CA PRO A 281 86.04 -38.96 -28.68
C PRO A 281 86.61 -39.40 -30.04
N SER A 282 85.90 -39.05 -31.11
CA SER A 282 86.45 -39.12 -32.46
C SER A 282 87.64 -38.16 -32.55
N THR A 283 88.76 -38.64 -33.06
CA THR A 283 89.98 -37.86 -33.27
C THR A 283 89.69 -36.57 -34.07
N PRO A 284 90.33 -35.43 -33.73
CA PRO A 284 90.09 -34.17 -34.45
C PRO A 284 90.43 -34.29 -35.94
N ASP A 285 89.44 -34.02 -36.79
CA ASP A 285 89.68 -33.95 -38.23
C ASP A 285 90.50 -32.70 -38.60
N LYS A 286 91.34 -32.89 -39.62
CA LYS A 286 92.32 -31.92 -40.09
C LYS A 286 91.63 -30.70 -40.74
N PRO A 287 92.13 -29.45 -40.56
CA PRO A 287 91.50 -28.28 -41.16
C PRO A 287 91.46 -28.34 -42.70
N THR A 288 90.28 -28.13 -43.27
CA THR A 288 90.08 -27.92 -44.72
C THR A 288 89.75 -26.45 -45.01
N THR A 289 90.41 -25.92 -46.04
CA THR A 289 90.41 -24.51 -46.45
C THR A 289 89.04 -24.04 -46.97
N PRO A 290 88.58 -22.83 -46.63
CA PRO A 290 87.34 -22.29 -47.18
C PRO A 290 87.50 -21.84 -48.63
N THR A 291 86.62 -22.30 -49.52
CA THR A 291 86.50 -21.74 -50.88
C THR A 291 85.58 -20.53 -50.85
N VAL A 292 86.11 -19.37 -51.26
CA VAL A 292 85.39 -18.10 -51.35
C VAL A 292 84.62 -18.04 -52.68
N VAL A 293 83.32 -17.72 -52.63
CA VAL A 293 82.55 -17.24 -53.78
C VAL A 293 82.13 -15.78 -53.51
N PRO A 294 82.53 -14.80 -54.35
CA PRO A 294 82.34 -13.39 -54.04
C PRO A 294 81.07 -12.77 -54.65
N THR A 295 80.24 -12.13 -53.84
CA THR A 295 79.33 -11.04 -54.27
C THR A 295 79.11 -10.00 -53.17
N THR A 296 79.44 -8.74 -53.47
CA THR A 296 79.16 -7.51 -52.70
C THR A 296 79.16 -6.33 -53.69
N PRO A 297 78.63 -5.12 -53.38
CA PRO A 297 77.79 -4.68 -52.24
C PRO A 297 76.44 -4.06 -52.72
N THR A 298 75.45 -3.65 -51.89
CA THR A 298 75.38 -2.35 -51.15
C THR A 298 74.04 -2.31 -50.41
N LYS A 299 73.98 -2.25 -49.06
CA LYS A 299 73.80 -1.06 -48.17
C LYS A 299 72.52 -0.23 -48.48
N ALA A 300 71.64 0.15 -47.52
CA ALA A 300 71.87 0.45 -46.10
C ALA A 300 70.69 0.14 -45.13
N THR A 301 71.03 -0.09 -43.86
CA THR A 301 70.17 0.01 -42.66
C THR A 301 70.44 1.38 -41.97
N PRO A 302 69.60 1.89 -41.03
CA PRO A 302 69.59 1.39 -39.63
C PRO A 302 68.18 1.33 -38.99
N THR A 303 67.91 0.91 -37.74
CA THR A 303 68.35 -0.11 -36.74
C THR A 303 67.86 0.37 -35.35
N LYS A 304 67.27 -0.51 -34.51
CA LYS A 304 67.01 -0.34 -33.04
C LYS A 304 65.90 0.67 -32.64
N THR A 305 65.18 0.57 -31.50
CA THR A 305 65.37 -0.13 -30.20
C THR A 305 64.00 -0.54 -29.56
N GLY A 306 63.96 -1.26 -28.42
CA GLY A 306 62.78 -1.34 -27.52
C GLY A 306 62.35 0.04 -26.95
N ILE A 307 61.30 0.22 -26.15
CA ILE A 307 60.97 -0.37 -24.82
C ILE A 307 59.43 -0.39 -24.60
N LEU A 308 58.92 -1.10 -23.57
CA LEU A 308 57.59 -0.91 -22.95
C LEU A 308 57.30 0.56 -22.57
N PRO A 309 56.01 0.93 -22.42
CA PRO A 309 55.61 1.80 -21.32
C PRO A 309 54.43 1.26 -20.48
N SER A 310 54.24 1.91 -19.33
CA SER A 310 53.27 1.61 -18.28
C SER A 310 52.32 2.79 -18.06
N THR A 311 51.11 2.52 -17.55
CA THR A 311 50.23 3.40 -16.73
C THR A 311 49.82 4.81 -17.22
N GLY A 312 48.50 5.02 -17.33
CA GLY A 312 47.79 6.03 -16.51
C GLY A 312 47.18 7.27 -17.19
N ASP A 313 45.87 7.47 -16.95
CA ASP A 313 45.12 8.76 -16.88
C ASP A 313 45.06 9.71 -18.11
N SER A 314 44.01 10.54 -18.34
CA SER A 314 42.63 10.61 -17.80
C SER A 314 41.77 11.58 -18.66
N GLN A 315 40.42 11.49 -18.58
CA GLN A 315 39.42 12.51 -18.98
C GLN A 315 39.35 12.88 -20.49
N VAL A 316 38.21 13.21 -21.13
CA VAL A 316 36.89 13.74 -20.71
C VAL A 316 35.71 13.07 -21.45
N GLY A 317 34.52 13.05 -20.83
CA GLY A 317 33.24 12.71 -21.48
C GLY A 317 32.54 13.94 -22.11
N PRO A 318 31.18 14.00 -22.25
CA PRO A 318 30.19 13.05 -21.72
C PRO A 318 29.10 12.56 -22.71
N THR A 319 28.50 11.41 -22.40
CA THR A 319 27.11 10.93 -22.71
C THR A 319 26.99 9.47 -22.21
N LEU A 320 25.83 8.88 -21.86
CA LEU A 320 24.45 9.33 -21.65
C LEU A 320 23.76 8.37 -20.64
N ALA A 321 22.62 8.76 -20.06
CA ALA A 321 21.62 7.91 -19.37
C ALA A 321 22.03 7.17 -18.08
N THR A 322 21.46 7.68 -16.98
CA THR A 322 21.35 7.03 -15.66
C THR A 322 20.43 5.80 -15.68
N LEU A 323 20.81 4.73 -14.98
CA LEU A 323 19.84 3.84 -14.33
C LEU A 323 20.28 3.51 -12.90
N THR A 324 19.45 3.91 -11.94
CA THR A 324 19.68 3.75 -10.50
C THR A 324 19.36 2.33 -10.04
N GLY A 325 20.38 1.52 -9.76
CA GLY A 325 20.26 0.27 -9.01
C GLY A 325 20.42 0.53 -7.51
N VAL A 326 19.31 0.69 -6.79
CA VAL A 326 19.31 0.94 -5.34
C VAL A 326 19.73 -0.33 -4.60
N GLY A 327 20.75 -0.25 -3.74
CA GLY A 327 21.16 -1.34 -2.87
C GLY A 327 20.15 -1.59 -1.75
N LEU A 328 19.99 -2.85 -1.33
CA LEU A 328 19.15 -3.22 -0.20
C LEU A 328 19.98 -3.77 0.96
N LEU A 329 19.81 -3.12 2.11
CA LEU A 329 20.43 -3.48 3.38
C LEU A 329 19.84 -4.79 3.92
N LEU A 330 20.71 -5.67 4.42
CA LEU A 330 20.30 -6.76 5.31
C LEU A 330 20.23 -6.24 6.75
N SER A 331 19.07 -5.75 7.15
CA SER A 331 18.77 -5.46 8.56
C SER A 331 18.40 -6.74 9.31
N ALA A 332 19.34 -7.26 10.10
CA ALA A 332 19.06 -8.32 11.05
C ALA A 332 18.22 -7.81 12.23
N LEU A 333 17.05 -8.40 12.47
CA LEU A 333 16.24 -8.19 13.66
C LEU A 333 16.00 -9.53 14.35
N GLY A 334 16.79 -9.79 15.39
CA GLY A 334 16.62 -10.95 16.26
C GLY A 334 15.47 -10.75 17.25
N LEU A 335 14.67 -11.80 17.46
CA LEU A 335 13.59 -11.82 18.44
C LEU A 335 14.11 -11.54 19.87
N ALA A 336 13.58 -10.49 20.50
CA ALA A 336 13.72 -10.29 21.94
C ALA A 336 12.61 -11.07 22.68
N GLY A 337 13.00 -12.14 23.40
CA GLY A 337 12.06 -12.93 24.20
C GLY A 337 11.62 -12.19 25.48
N ARG A 338 10.31 -12.09 25.71
CA ARG A 338 9.74 -11.70 27.01
C ARG A 338 10.17 -12.71 28.09
N ARG A 339 10.67 -12.23 29.23
CA ARG A 339 10.56 -12.94 30.52
C ARG A 339 9.92 -12.03 31.57
N LYS A 340 9.05 -12.65 32.37
CA LYS A 340 8.40 -12.07 33.55
C LYS A 340 9.41 -11.40 34.49
N LYS A 341 8.95 -10.37 35.20
CA LYS A 341 9.24 -10.24 36.63
C LYS A 341 7.96 -10.45 37.41
N GLU A 342 8.02 -11.36 38.37
CA GLU A 342 7.29 -11.26 39.64
C GLU A 342 8.21 -10.55 40.65
N ASP A 343 7.63 -10.14 41.78
CA ASP A 343 8.16 -9.26 42.84
C ASP A 343 8.34 -7.77 42.48
#